data_AF-A0A8T5HK82-F1
#
_entry.id   AF-A0A8T5HK82-F1
#
_cell.length_a   1.000
_cell.length_b   1.000
_cell.length_c   1.000
_cell.angle_alpha   90.00
_cell.angle_beta   90.00
_cell.angle_gamma   90.00
#
_symmetry.space_group_name_H-M   'P 1'
#
loop_
_entity.id
_entity.type
_entity.pdbx_description
1 polymer ?
#
loop_
_entity_poly.entity_id
_entity_poly.type
_entity_poly.pdbx_seq_one_letter_code
_entity_poly.pdbx_strand_id
1 'polypeptide(L)' 'MSKEDEFVELVLARLDVMPDNLQIHVGNEKEPLDKQKLIEHVKKRDKLGLLFLELQKEYIKSSMRGFT' A
#
# COMPACT_ATOMS: atom_id res chain seq x y z
N MET A 1 -9.38 -16.86 7.92
CA MET A 1 -8.99 -15.82 6.95
C MET A 1 -8.13 -16.46 5.88
N SER A 2 -8.17 -15.94 4.65
CA SER A 2 -7.24 -16.37 3.61
C SER A 2 -5.89 -15.67 3.80
N LYS A 3 -4.80 -16.26 3.26
CA LYS A 3 -3.47 -15.62 3.25
C LYS A 3 -3.47 -14.25 2.56
N GLU A 4 -4.38 -14.07 1.60
CA GLU A 4 -4.54 -12.81 0.89
C GLU A 4 -5.18 -11.74 1.79
N ASP A 5 -6.16 -12.12 2.61
CA ASP A 5 -6.79 -11.20 3.57
C ASP A 5 -5.80 -10.79 4.68
N GLU A 6 -5.00 -11.72 5.19
CA GLU A 6 -3.91 -11.42 6.15
C GLU A 6 -2.89 -10.44 5.56
N PHE A 7 -2.56 -10.58 4.27
CA PHE A 7 -1.65 -9.68 3.60
C PHE A 7 -2.26 -8.27 3.45
N VAL A 8 -3.54 -8.17 3.11
CA VAL A 8 -4.25 -6.88 3.05
C VAL A 8 -4.27 -6.22 4.42
N GLU A 9 -4.56 -6.94 5.49
CA GLU A 9 -4.54 -6.41 6.86
C GLU A 9 -3.15 -5.90 7.26
N LEU A 10 -2.08 -6.63 6.91
CA LEU A 10 -0.71 -6.17 7.13
C LEU A 10 -0.42 -4.86 6.39
N VAL A 11 -0.85 -4.73 5.14
CA VAL A 11 -0.65 -3.49 4.36
C VAL A 11 -1.44 -2.33 4.96
N LEU A 12 -2.68 -2.57 5.40
CA LEU A 12 -3.49 -1.55 6.07
C LEU A 12 -2.85 -1.09 7.39
N ALA A 13 -2.31 -2.00 8.20
CA ALA A 13 -1.60 -1.66 9.43
C ALA A 13 -0.34 -0.82 9.15
N ARG A 14 0.40 -1.12 8.07
CA ARG A 14 1.56 -0.32 7.64
C ARG A 14 1.17 1.08 7.19
N LEU A 15 0.05 1.23 6.49
CA LEU A 15 -0.48 2.53 6.11
C LEU A 15 -0.91 3.33 7.35
N ASP A 16 -1.57 2.69 8.31
CA ASP A 16 -2.11 3.36 9.51
C ASP A 16 -1.04 4.09 10.33
N VAL A 17 0.15 3.49 10.45
CA VAL A 17 1.30 4.07 11.16
C VAL A 17 2.06 5.12 10.36
N MET A 18 1.68 5.40 9.10
CA MET A 18 2.30 6.48 8.34
C MET A 18 1.93 7.85 8.96
N PRO A 19 2.89 8.80 9.02
CA PRO A 19 2.62 10.17 9.40
C PRO A 19 1.54 10.83 8.52
N ASP A 20 0.63 11.59 9.15
CA ASP A 20 -0.51 12.21 8.46
C ASP A 20 -0.13 13.29 7.44
N ASN A 21 1.07 13.85 7.56
CA ASN A 21 1.58 14.88 6.68
C ASN A 21 2.21 14.33 5.39
N LEU A 22 2.29 13.00 5.23
CA LEU A 22 2.82 12.39 4.02
C LEU A 22 1.76 12.34 2.93
N GLN A 23 2.17 12.76 1.74
CA GLN A 23 1.38 12.63 0.51
C GLN A 23 2.24 11.96 -0.55
N ILE A 24 1.62 11.07 -1.33
CA ILE A 24 2.28 10.31 -2.38
C ILE A 24 1.61 10.63 -3.72
N HIS A 25 2.41 11.00 -4.71
CA HIS A 25 1.96 11.08 -6.09
C HIS A 25 2.18 9.74 -6.78
N VAL A 26 1.10 9.18 -7.35
CA VAL A 26 1.15 7.89 -8.05
C VAL A 26 0.80 8.11 -9.52
N GLY A 27 1.80 7.99 -10.40
CA GLY A 27 1.61 8.07 -11.84
C GLY A 27 0.95 9.38 -12.29
N ASN A 28 -0.15 9.27 -13.03
CA ASN A 28 -0.92 10.40 -13.59
C ASN A 28 -2.14 10.77 -12.73
N GLU A 29 -2.22 10.29 -11.48
CA GLU A 29 -3.29 10.73 -10.58
C GLU A 29 -3.22 12.24 -10.39
N LYS A 30 -4.37 12.89 -10.58
CA LYS A 30 -4.47 14.36 -10.57
C LYS A 30 -4.19 14.94 -9.19
N GLU A 31 -4.49 14.18 -8.14
CA GLU A 31 -4.34 14.60 -6.76
C GLU A 31 -3.30 13.73 -6.04
N PRO A 32 -2.51 14.33 -5.13
CA PRO A 32 -1.73 13.56 -4.18
C PRO A 32 -2.65 12.67 -3.33
N LEU A 33 -2.18 11.46 -3.04
CA LEU A 33 -2.86 10.52 -2.16
C LEU A 33 -2.27 10.65 -0.75
N ASP A 34 -3.11 10.99 0.22
CA ASP A 34 -2.79 10.88 1.63
C ASP A 34 -3.05 9.46 2.16
N LYS A 35 -2.69 9.24 3.43
CA LYS A 35 -2.91 7.96 4.12
C LYS A 35 -4.35 7.46 4.01
N GLN A 36 -5.34 8.32 4.23
CA GLN A 36 -6.74 7.91 4.27
C GLN A 36 -7.23 7.47 2.89
N LYS A 37 -6.89 8.24 1.84
CA LYS A 37 -7.19 7.88 0.45
C LYS A 37 -6.54 6.55 0.08
N LEU A 38 -5.28 6.31 0.44
CA LEU A 38 -4.60 5.04 0.18
C LEU A 38 -5.27 3.86 0.89
N ILE A 39 -5.64 4.02 2.17
CA ILE A 39 -6.37 3.00 2.93
C ILE A 39 -7.70 2.64 2.24
N GLU A 40 -8.44 3.64 1.76
CA GLU A 40 -9.68 3.39 1.01
C GLU A 40 -9.46 2.61 -0.27
N HIS A 41 -8.47 3.00 -1.08
CA HIS A 41 -8.14 2.29 -2.33
C HIS A 41 -7.78 0.83 -2.06
N VAL A 42 -6.96 0.56 -1.03
CA VAL A 42 -6.58 -0.80 -0.62
C VAL A 42 -7.80 -1.61 -0.17
N LYS A 43 -8.71 -1.02 0.64
CA LYS A 43 -9.95 -1.69 1.07
C LYS A 43 -10.88 -2.00 -0.10
N LYS A 44 -10.99 -1.09 -1.07
CA LYS A 44 -11.83 -1.25 -2.27
C LYS A 44 -11.23 -2.24 -3.28
N ARG A 45 -9.94 -2.60 -3.14
CA ARG A 45 -9.18 -3.41 -4.11
C ARG A 45 -9.35 -2.88 -5.55
N ASP A 46 -9.42 -1.57 -5.69
CA ASP A 46 -9.46 -0.95 -7.02
C ASP A 46 -8.07 -0.94 -7.66
N LYS A 47 -7.94 -0.37 -8.85
CA LYS A 47 -6.68 -0.36 -9.59
C LYS A 47 -5.50 0.19 -8.77
N LEU A 48 -5.72 1.25 -7.99
CA LEU A 48 -4.68 1.84 -7.14
C LEU A 48 -4.42 0.96 -5.92
N GLY A 49 -5.46 0.42 -5.29
CA GLY A 49 -5.33 -0.50 -4.17
C GLY A 49 -4.52 -1.75 -4.53
N LEU A 50 -4.84 -2.39 -5.66
CA LEU A 50 -4.12 -3.57 -6.16
C LEU A 50 -2.68 -3.25 -6.52
N LEU A 51 -2.42 -2.10 -7.15
CA LEU A 51 -1.06 -1.65 -7.44
C LEU A 51 -0.24 -1.47 -6.15
N PHE A 52 -0.84 -0.89 -5.12
CA PHE A 52 -0.16 -0.67 -3.84
C PHE A 52 0.13 -1.98 -3.12
N LEU A 53 -0.80 -2.94 -3.15
CA LEU A 53 -0.59 -4.28 -2.61
C LEU A 53 0.57 -5.00 -3.30
N GLU A 54 0.65 -4.92 -4.63
CA GLU A 54 1.76 -5.53 -5.38
C GLU A 54 3.10 -4.85 -5.07
N LEU A 55 3.12 -3.51 -4.99
CA LEU A 55 4.32 -2.76 -4.57
C LEU A 55 4.81 -3.17 -3.18
N GLN A 56 3.91 -3.30 -2.19
CA GLN A 56 4.28 -3.75 -0.85
C GLN A 56 4.81 -5.18 -0.85
N LYS A 57 4.23 -6.05 -1.68
CA LYS A 57 4.69 -7.43 -1.83
C LYS A 57 6.09 -7.50 -2.41
N GLU A 58 6.37 -6.73 -3.46
CA GLU A 58 7.71 -6.64 -4.06
C GLU A 58 8.72 -6.02 -3.11
N TYR A 59 8.33 -4.99 -2.34
CA TYR A 59 9.18 -4.41 -1.30
C TYR A 59 9.55 -5.41 -0.20
N ILE A 60 8.61 -6.23 0.27
CA ILE A 60 8.89 -7.26 1.28
C ILE A 60 9.82 -8.34 0.70
N LYS A 61 9.56 -8.80 -0.52
CA LYS A 61 10.42 -9.77 -1.21
C LYS A 61 11.84 -9.22 -1.41
N SER A 62 11.99 -7.95 -1.79
CA SER A 62 13.30 -7.34 -1.98
C SER A 62 14.05 -7.21 -0.65
N SER A 63 13.35 -6.81 0.42
CA SER A 63 13.91 -6.70 1.77
C SER A 63 14.43 -8.04 2.28
N MET A 64 13.74 -9.14 1.96
CA MET A 64 14.17 -10.50 2.32
C MET A 64 15.41 -10.99 1.55
N ARG A 65 15.64 -10.50 0.33
CA ARG A 65 16.79 -10.90 -0.51
C ARG A 65 18.08 -10.15 -0.12
N GLY A 66 17.99 -9.19 0.80
CA GLY A 66 19.04 -8.23 1.07
C GLY A 66 19.04 -7.12 0.03
N PHE A 67 19.29 -5.88 0.45
CA PHE A 67 19.54 -4.76 -0.48
C PHE A 67 20.89 -5.02 -1.17
N THR A 68 20.86 -5.69 -2.33
CA THR A 68 22.01 -5.92 -3.20
C THR A 68 21.88 -5.14 -4.49
#